data_AF-A0A364LY72-F1
#
_entry.id   AF-A0A364LY72-F1
#
_cell.length_a   1.000
_cell.length_b   1.000
_cell.length_c   1.000
_cell.angle_alpha   90.00
_cell.angle_beta   90.00
_cell.angle_gamma   90.00
#
_symmetry.space_group_name_H-M   'P 1'
#
loop_
_entity.id
_entity.type
_entity.pdbx_description
1 polymer ?
#
loop_
_entity_poly.entity_id
_entity_poly.type
_entity_poly.pdbx_seq_one_letter_code
_entity_poly.pdbx_strand_id
1 'polypeptide(L)'
;MKAIDNAITAWFHHLPDGQGQIDMLDLNDSDDEKLFQAHMLINYATMYLHFPRSDLAPALPAARDVIRERFLLPTSSQHMHALKTISASKCLGSLASCPSTVRKHSPFFICCVVFIIIVQLSACAANRPGSYDKHWDQIKLIMGVLKTLGRM
;
A
#
# COMPACT_ATOMS: atom_id res chain seq x y z
N MET A 1 -9.59 -2.75 -16.16
CA MET A 1 -9.69 -2.35 -14.74
C MET A 1 -10.81 -3.06 -14.00
N LYS A 2 -12.08 -2.94 -14.43
CA LYS A 2 -13.24 -3.55 -13.72
C LYS A 2 -13.07 -5.03 -13.38
N ALA A 3 -12.54 -5.86 -14.28
CA ALA A 3 -12.31 -7.28 -14.01
C ALA A 3 -11.29 -7.52 -12.88
N ILE A 4 -10.24 -6.71 -12.80
CA ILE A 4 -9.20 -6.80 -11.75
C ILE A 4 -9.75 -6.26 -10.42
N ASP A 5 -10.44 -5.12 -10.46
CA ASP A 5 -11.13 -4.56 -9.29
C ASP A 5 -12.13 -5.58 -8.70
N ASN A 6 -12.93 -6.21 -9.57
CA ASN A 6 -13.87 -7.25 -9.16
C ASN A 6 -13.15 -8.49 -8.62
N ALA A 7 -12.02 -8.89 -9.20
CA ALA A 7 -11.23 -10.01 -8.69
C ALA A 7 -10.62 -9.70 -7.31
N ILE A 8 -10.13 -8.48 -7.09
CA ILE A 8 -9.63 -8.02 -5.78
C ILE A 8 -10.76 -8.02 -4.76
N THR A 9 -11.91 -7.44 -5.08
CA THR A 9 -13.07 -7.42 -4.19
C THR A 9 -13.60 -8.83 -3.91
N ALA A 10 -13.72 -9.68 -4.93
CA ALA A 10 -14.15 -11.06 -4.78
C ALA A 10 -13.19 -11.85 -3.89
N TRP A 11 -11.88 -11.63 -4.00
CA TRP A 11 -10.91 -12.28 -3.13
C TRP A 11 -11.18 -12.00 -1.64
N PHE A 12 -11.47 -10.75 -1.27
CA PHE A 12 -11.81 -10.42 0.12
C PHE A 12 -13.11 -11.10 0.59
N HIS A 13 -14.06 -11.35 -0.32
CA HIS A 13 -15.32 -12.03 -0.01
C HIS A 13 -15.22 -13.57 0.01
N HIS A 14 -14.19 -14.13 -0.62
CA HIS A 14 -13.95 -15.58 -0.67
C HIS A 14 -13.06 -16.08 0.46
N LEU A 15 -12.61 -15.20 1.35
CA LEU A 15 -11.91 -15.60 2.57
C LEU A 15 -12.88 -16.38 3.48
N PRO A 16 -12.48 -17.55 4.02
CA PRO A 16 -13.26 -18.29 5.00
C PRO A 16 -13.66 -17.41 6.18
N ASP A 17 -14.84 -17.66 6.76
CA ASP A 17 -15.31 -16.95 7.95
C ASP A 17 -14.25 -17.03 9.06
N GLY A 18 -13.77 -15.87 9.52
CA GLY A 18 -12.71 -15.75 10.52
C GLY A 18 -11.31 -15.41 9.96
N GLN A 19 -11.04 -15.63 8.67
CA GLN A 19 -9.74 -15.30 8.03
C GLN A 19 -9.71 -13.92 7.37
N GLY A 20 -10.82 -13.17 7.38
CA GLY A 20 -10.87 -11.80 6.86
C GLY A 20 -10.11 -10.78 7.73
N GLN A 21 -9.72 -11.17 8.95
CA GLN A 21 -9.03 -10.33 9.91
C GLN A 21 -7.75 -11.05 10.36
N ILE A 22 -6.60 -10.52 9.95
CA ILE A 22 -5.30 -11.02 10.43
C ILE A 22 -5.23 -10.72 11.92
N ASP A 23 -5.18 -11.75 12.76
CA ASP A 23 -4.84 -11.57 14.16
C ASP A 23 -3.35 -11.20 14.25
N MET A 24 -3.08 -9.91 14.39
CA MET A 24 -1.73 -9.36 14.45
C MET A 24 -0.93 -9.88 15.66
N LEU A 25 -1.59 -10.52 16.62
CA LEU A 25 -0.97 -11.06 17.82
C LEU A 25 -0.42 -12.50 17.62
N ASP A 26 -0.91 -13.26 16.64
CA ASP A 26 -0.55 -14.68 16.44
C ASP A 26 -0.01 -15.03 15.04
N LEU A 27 0.82 -14.15 14.47
CA LEU A 27 1.53 -14.42 13.20
C LEU A 27 2.62 -15.51 13.30
N ASN A 28 2.60 -16.34 14.35
CA ASN A 28 3.46 -17.51 14.48
C ASN A 28 2.85 -18.74 13.80
N ASP A 29 1.55 -18.74 13.47
CA ASP A 29 0.95 -19.78 12.65
C ASP A 29 1.35 -19.60 11.16
N SER A 30 1.64 -20.72 10.51
CA SER A 30 2.09 -20.77 9.12
C SER A 30 1.00 -20.36 8.12
N ASP A 31 -0.27 -20.48 8.51
CA ASP A 31 -1.40 -20.08 7.68
C ASP A 31 -1.68 -18.57 7.77
N ASP A 32 -1.48 -17.96 8.94
CA ASP A 32 -1.54 -16.50 9.11
C ASP A 32 -0.41 -15.78 8.36
N GLU A 33 0.76 -16.41 8.22
CA GLU A 33 1.85 -15.86 7.39
C GLU A 33 1.49 -15.81 5.89
N LYS A 34 0.87 -16.86 5.34
CA LYS A 34 0.46 -16.89 3.93
C LYS A 34 -0.65 -15.88 3.66
N LEU A 35 -1.61 -15.80 4.58
CA LEU A 35 -2.68 -14.82 4.54
C LEU A 35 -2.11 -13.40 4.57
N PHE A 36 -1.16 -13.14 5.47
CA PHE A 36 -0.43 -11.88 5.53
C PHE A 36 0.25 -11.53 4.20
N GLN A 37 1.01 -12.47 3.61
CA GLN A 37 1.67 -12.26 2.31
C GLN A 37 0.67 -11.99 1.18
N ALA A 38 -0.49 -12.67 1.19
CA ALA A 38 -1.55 -12.45 0.21
C ALA A 38 -2.15 -11.04 0.34
N HIS A 39 -2.48 -10.61 1.57
CA HIS A 39 -2.95 -9.25 1.84
C HIS A 39 -1.92 -8.20 1.40
N MET A 40 -0.63 -8.44 1.64
CA MET A 40 0.43 -7.54 1.17
C MET A 40 0.47 -7.46 -0.36
N LEU A 41 0.47 -8.59 -1.05
CA LEU A 41 0.57 -8.64 -2.51
C LEU A 41 -0.63 -7.95 -3.18
N ILE A 42 -1.84 -8.15 -2.64
CA ILE A 42 -3.06 -7.57 -3.21
C ILE A 42 -3.11 -6.06 -3.01
N ASN A 43 -2.72 -5.56 -1.83
CA ASN A 43 -2.63 -4.12 -1.60
C ASN A 43 -1.51 -3.49 -2.46
N TYR A 44 -0.37 -4.16 -2.59
CA TYR A 44 0.72 -3.71 -3.47
C TYR A 44 0.27 -3.65 -4.93
N ALA A 45 -0.37 -4.71 -5.45
CA ALA A 45 -0.90 -4.74 -6.82
C ALA A 45 -1.94 -3.64 -7.05
N THR A 46 -2.80 -3.38 -6.06
CA THR A 46 -3.76 -2.28 -6.10
C THR A 46 -3.06 -0.93 -6.21
N MET A 47 -2.03 -0.67 -5.39
CA MET A 47 -1.24 0.56 -5.50
C MET A 47 -0.53 0.65 -6.86
N TYR A 48 0.07 -0.44 -7.33
CA TYR A 48 0.86 -0.46 -8.56
C TYR A 48 0.00 -0.16 -9.79
N LEU A 49 -1.20 -0.74 -9.83
CA LEU A 49 -2.15 -0.56 -10.92
C LEU A 49 -2.84 0.81 -10.88
N HIS A 50 -3.19 1.33 -9.70
CA HIS A 50 -3.97 2.56 -9.60
C HIS A 50 -3.09 3.82 -9.52
N PHE A 51 -1.88 3.77 -8.97
CA PHE A 51 -1.04 4.95 -8.78
C PHE A 51 -0.72 5.69 -10.09
N PRO A 52 -0.25 5.04 -11.18
CA PRO A 52 0.09 5.75 -12.43
C PRO A 52 -1.12 6.38 -13.12
N ARG A 53 -2.33 5.90 -12.81
CA ARG A 53 -3.60 6.40 -13.37
C ARG A 53 -4.23 7.51 -12.51
N SER A 54 -3.68 7.76 -11.33
CA SER A 54 -4.16 8.76 -10.38
C SER A 54 -3.57 10.14 -10.66
N ASP A 55 -4.18 11.17 -10.07
CA ASP A 55 -3.65 12.53 -10.00
C ASP A 55 -2.46 12.66 -9.03
N LEU A 56 -2.11 11.60 -8.29
CA LEU A 56 -0.97 11.57 -7.36
C LEU A 56 0.37 11.43 -8.09
N ALA A 57 0.44 10.60 -9.14
CA ALA A 57 1.67 10.34 -9.88
C ALA A 57 2.34 11.62 -10.45
N PRO A 58 1.62 12.61 -11.02
CA PRO A 58 2.25 13.85 -11.45
C PRO A 58 2.66 14.77 -10.28
N ALA A 59 2.09 14.60 -9.08
CA ALA A 59 2.38 15.47 -7.93
C ALA A 59 3.77 15.23 -7.31
N LEU A 60 4.37 14.04 -7.53
CA LEU A 60 5.71 13.72 -7.08
C LEU A 60 6.58 13.30 -8.28
N PRO A 61 7.41 14.20 -8.84
CA PRO A 61 8.26 13.89 -9.99
C PRO A 61 9.18 12.67 -9.78
N ALA A 62 9.69 12.48 -8.55
CA ALA A 62 10.52 11.33 -8.17
C ALA A 62 9.78 9.98 -8.23
N ALA A 63 8.44 9.97 -8.20
CA ALA A 63 7.66 8.73 -8.34
C ALA A 63 7.76 8.13 -9.76
N ARG A 64 8.14 8.95 -10.77
CA ARG A 64 8.29 8.53 -12.17
C ARG A 64 9.47 7.59 -12.40
N ASP A 65 10.48 7.65 -11.54
CA ASP A 65 11.66 6.78 -11.63
C ASP A 65 11.35 5.36 -11.11
N VAL A 66 10.36 5.25 -10.23
CA VAL A 66 9.94 3.98 -9.61
C VAL A 66 8.87 3.27 -10.42
N ILE A 67 7.99 4.01 -11.10
CA ILE A 67 6.97 3.42 -11.97
C ILE A 67 7.13 3.95 -13.39
N ARG A 68 7.69 3.10 -14.26
CA ARG A 68 7.91 3.38 -15.69
C ARG A 68 6.64 3.37 -16.54
N GLU A 69 5.45 3.11 -15.98
CA GLU A 69 4.19 3.11 -16.75
C GLU A 69 3.78 4.55 -17.13
N ARG A 70 4.50 5.10 -18.11
CA ARG A 70 4.39 6.47 -18.62
C ARG A 70 3.23 6.68 -19.60
N PHE A 71 2.40 5.66 -19.85
CA PHE A 71 1.48 5.63 -20.99
C PHE A 71 0.06 5.13 -20.67
N LEU A 72 -0.38 5.27 -19.43
CA LEU A 72 -1.77 4.99 -19.12
C LEU A 72 -2.57 6.26 -19.33
N LEU A 73 -3.41 6.24 -20.36
CA LEU A 73 -4.28 7.37 -20.71
C LEU A 73 -5.04 7.85 -19.47
N PRO A 74 -5.11 9.17 -19.24
CA PRO A 74 -5.98 9.76 -18.23
C PRO A 74 -7.38 9.18 -18.39
N THR A 75 -7.82 8.40 -17.41
CA THR A 75 -9.21 7.94 -17.36
C THR A 75 -10.04 9.07 -16.75
N SER A 76 -11.32 9.19 -17.09
CA SER A 76 -12.20 10.19 -16.45
C SER A 76 -12.34 10.00 -14.92
N SER A 77 -11.72 8.96 -14.36
CA SER A 77 -11.77 8.54 -12.97
C SER A 77 -10.43 8.63 -12.23
N GLN A 78 -9.50 9.52 -12.61
CA GLN A 78 -8.19 9.66 -11.94
C GLN A 78 -8.30 9.81 -10.42
N HIS A 79 -9.27 10.61 -9.95
CA HIS A 79 -9.54 10.79 -8.53
C HIS A 79 -9.93 9.47 -7.83
N MET A 80 -10.73 8.62 -8.48
CA MET A 80 -11.07 7.30 -7.93
C MET A 80 -9.85 6.37 -7.86
N HIS A 81 -8.94 6.44 -8.84
CA HIS A 81 -7.67 5.74 -8.78
C HIS A 81 -6.80 6.24 -7.60
N ALA A 82 -6.80 7.55 -7.33
CA ALA A 82 -6.11 8.14 -6.18
C ALA A 82 -6.66 7.60 -4.85
N LEU A 83 -7.99 7.59 -4.68
CA LEU A 83 -8.64 7.08 -3.47
C LEU A 83 -8.31 5.60 -3.22
N LYS A 84 -8.37 4.76 -4.25
CA LYS A 84 -8.01 3.34 -4.16
C LYS A 84 -6.54 3.15 -3.77
N THR A 85 -5.65 3.95 -4.36
CA THR A 85 -4.21 3.90 -4.08
C THR A 85 -3.91 4.31 -2.63
N ILE A 86 -4.52 5.40 -2.16
CA ILE A 86 -4.37 5.88 -0.77
C ILE A 86 -4.95 4.85 0.21
N SER A 87 -6.13 4.29 -0.07
CA SER A 87 -6.75 3.27 0.78
C SER A 87 -5.87 2.02 0.91
N ALA A 88 -5.37 1.48 -0.20
CA ALA A 88 -4.47 0.33 -0.21
C ALA A 88 -3.17 0.60 0.56
N SER A 89 -2.60 1.81 0.40
CA SER A 89 -1.38 2.20 1.12
C SER A 89 -1.58 2.27 2.63
N LYS A 90 -2.76 2.69 3.11
CA LYS A 90 -3.10 2.70 4.54
C LYS A 90 -3.27 1.29 5.09
N CYS A 91 -3.92 0.40 4.34
CA CYS A 91 -4.06 -1.01 4.72
C CYS A 91 -2.68 -1.67 4.85
N LEU A 92 -1.80 -1.48 3.86
CA LEU A 92 -0.44 -2.03 3.88
C LEU A 92 0.42 -1.38 4.98
N GLY A 93 0.26 -0.08 5.25
CA GLY A 93 0.92 0.59 6.39
C GLY A 93 0.49 0.05 7.75
N SER A 94 -0.79 -0.31 7.90
CA SER A 94 -1.28 -0.99 9.11
C SER A 94 -0.64 -2.37 9.27
N LEU A 95 -0.53 -3.14 8.17
CA LEU A 95 0.15 -4.44 8.16
C LEU A 95 1.64 -4.31 8.51
N ALA A 96 2.31 -3.30 7.95
CA ALA A 96 3.72 -3.03 8.22
C ALA A 96 4.02 -2.60 9.67
N SER A 97 3.00 -2.13 10.41
CA SER A 97 3.14 -1.75 11.82
C SER A 97 3.20 -2.95 12.76
N CYS A 98 2.96 -4.17 12.26
CA CYS A 98 2.93 -5.38 13.06
C CYS A 98 4.37 -5.89 13.36
N PRO A 99 4.74 -6.14 14.64
CA PRO A 99 6.09 -6.51 15.03
C PRO A 99 6.63 -7.81 14.40
N SER A 100 5.76 -8.79 14.16
CA SER A 100 6.09 -10.09 13.56
C SER A 100 6.40 -9.99 12.06
N THR A 101 5.81 -9.00 11.37
CA THR A 101 6.04 -8.70 9.95
C THR A 101 7.47 -8.21 9.70
N VAL A 102 7.98 -7.37 10.60
CA VAL A 102 9.34 -6.81 10.51
C VAL A 102 10.40 -7.89 10.66
N ARG A 103 10.06 -9.05 11.24
CA ARG A 103 11.00 -10.12 11.61
C ARG A 103 11.35 -11.07 10.44
N LYS A 104 10.50 -11.15 9.42
CA LYS A 104 10.74 -11.97 8.20
C LYS A 104 10.94 -11.02 7.01
N HIS A 105 12.13 -10.45 6.91
CA HIS A 105 12.54 -9.53 5.85
C HIS A 105 12.47 -10.16 4.46
N SER A 106 11.27 -10.25 3.87
CA SER A 106 11.18 -10.51 2.43
C SER A 106 11.63 -9.24 1.69
N PRO A 107 12.56 -9.30 0.72
CA PRO A 107 12.91 -8.15 -0.12
C PRO A 107 11.67 -7.47 -0.74
N PHE A 108 10.62 -8.24 -1.01
CA PHE A 108 9.33 -7.73 -1.47
C PHE A 108 8.66 -6.79 -0.45
N PHE A 109 8.76 -7.07 0.85
CA PHE A 109 8.22 -6.21 1.90
C PHE A 109 8.86 -4.82 1.88
N ILE A 110 10.18 -4.74 1.67
CA ILE A 110 10.90 -3.48 1.57
C ILE A 110 10.39 -2.67 0.38
N CYS A 111 10.21 -3.33 -0.78
CA CYS A 111 9.63 -2.69 -1.96
C CYS A 111 8.21 -2.15 -1.67
N CYS A 112 7.38 -2.90 -0.95
CA CYS A 112 6.06 -2.44 -0.53
C CYS A 112 6.15 -1.20 0.38
N VAL A 113 7.01 -1.23 1.40
CA VAL A 113 7.21 -0.11 2.34
C VAL A 113 7.65 1.16 1.60
N VAL A 114 8.66 1.05 0.73
CA VAL A 114 9.12 2.18 -0.11
C VAL A 114 7.98 2.72 -0.96
N PHE A 115 7.15 1.85 -1.52
CA PHE A 115 6.05 2.27 -2.35
C PHE A 115 4.91 2.95 -1.56
N ILE A 116 4.65 2.54 -0.31
CA ILE A 116 3.74 3.28 0.59
C ILE A 116 4.25 4.71 0.79
N ILE A 117 5.55 4.90 1.05
CA ILE A 117 6.14 6.24 1.24
C ILE A 117 5.89 7.10 -0.01
N ILE A 118 6.14 6.56 -1.20
CA ILE A 118 5.94 7.28 -2.46
C ILE A 118 4.47 7.71 -2.61
N VAL A 119 3.52 6.81 -2.34
CA VAL A 119 2.08 7.12 -2.40
C VAL A 119 1.71 8.21 -1.39
N GLN A 120 2.15 8.10 -0.14
CA GLN A 120 1.82 9.06 0.93
C GLN A 120 2.44 10.44 0.66
N LEU A 121 3.69 10.49 0.18
CA LEU A 121 4.34 11.74 -0.24
C LEU A 121 3.63 12.37 -1.44
N SER A 122 3.22 11.57 -2.42
CA SER A 122 2.47 12.06 -3.57
C SER A 122 1.10 12.60 -3.18
N ALA A 123 0.40 11.93 -2.26
CA ALA A 123 -0.85 12.42 -1.69
C ALA A 123 -0.67 13.71 -0.89
N CYS A 124 0.44 13.84 -0.16
CA CYS A 124 0.79 15.07 0.55
C CYS A 124 1.07 16.23 -0.43
N ALA A 125 1.82 15.97 -1.50
CA ALA A 125 2.15 16.94 -2.54
C ALA A 125 0.92 17.37 -3.37
N ALA A 126 -0.03 16.46 -3.60
CA ALA A 126 -1.26 16.72 -4.34
C ALA A 126 -2.31 17.50 -3.53
N ASN A 127 -2.32 17.38 -2.19
CA ASN A 127 -3.31 18.03 -1.32
C ASN A 127 -2.83 19.41 -0.80
N ARG A 128 -3.60 20.47 -1.07
CA ARG A 128 -3.52 21.80 -0.43
C ARG A 128 -4.61 21.96 0.65
N PRO A 129 -4.45 22.87 1.63
CA PRO A 129 -4.26 22.58 3.06
C PRO A 129 -5.46 21.92 3.78
N GLY A 130 -5.19 21.05 4.76
CA GLY A 130 -6.21 20.50 5.69
C GLY A 130 -6.11 19.00 6.01
N SER A 131 -5.38 18.22 5.19
CA SER A 131 -5.17 16.77 5.40
C SER A 131 -3.70 16.39 5.70
N TYR A 132 -2.85 17.40 5.96
CA TYR A 132 -1.41 17.21 6.17
C TYR A 132 -1.13 16.30 7.36
N ASP A 133 -1.78 16.53 8.51
CA ASP A 133 -1.45 15.83 9.76
C ASP A 133 -1.63 14.31 9.65
N LYS A 134 -2.71 13.85 9.00
CA LYS A 134 -3.00 12.41 8.86
C LYS A 134 -1.99 11.67 7.96
N HIS A 135 -1.48 12.33 6.91
CA HIS A 135 -0.45 11.74 6.06
C HIS A 135 0.92 11.81 6.75
N TRP A 136 1.17 12.87 7.53
CA TRP A 136 2.42 13.05 8.25
C TRP A 136 2.63 12.02 9.35
N ASP A 137 1.59 11.64 10.08
CA ASP A 137 1.66 10.58 11.09
C ASP A 137 1.94 9.21 10.46
N GLN A 138 1.34 8.92 9.31
CA GLN A 138 1.66 7.74 8.50
C GLN A 138 3.12 7.76 8.02
N ILE A 139 3.61 8.89 7.51
CA ILE A 139 5.01 9.03 7.06
C ILE A 139 5.99 8.79 8.21
N LYS A 140 5.73 9.34 9.40
CA LYS A 140 6.56 9.10 10.60
C LYS A 140 6.59 7.62 10.97
N LEU A 141 5.44 6.96 10.95
CA LEU A 141 5.32 5.53 11.24
C LEU A 141 6.15 4.69 10.26
N ILE A 142 6.01 4.96 8.95
CA ILE A 142 6.73 4.22 7.92
C ILE A 142 8.24 4.48 7.99
N MET A 143 8.66 5.71 8.29
CA MET A 143 10.06 6.06 8.50
C MET A 143 10.64 5.35 9.73
N GLY A 144 9.85 5.19 10.79
CA GLY A 144 10.19 4.37 11.95
C GLY A 144 10.41 2.91 11.57
N VAL A 145 9.50 2.32 10.79
CA VAL A 145 9.63 0.95 10.26
C VAL A 145 10.90 0.81 9.42
N LEU A 146 11.16 1.73 8.49
CA LEU A 146 12.36 1.71 7.64
C LEU A 146 13.65 1.81 8.44
N LYS A 147 13.68 2.65 9.49
CA LYS A 147 14.84 2.80 10.39
C LYS A 147 15.11 1.54 11.20
N THR A 148 14.06 0.83 11.62
CA THR A 148 14.19 -0.46 12.31
C THR A 148 14.71 -1.53 11.36
N LEU A 149 14.22 -1.55 10.12
CA LEU A 149 14.72 -2.43 9.05
C LEU A 149 16.19 -2.19 8.71
N GLY A 150 16.65 -0.93 8.67
CA GLY A 150 18.04 -0.60 8.33
C GLY A 150 19.04 -0.72 9.48
N ARG A 151 18.59 -1.06 10.71
CA ARG A 151 19.43 -1.22 11.90
C ARG A 151 19.68 -2.69 12.27
N MET A 152 18.96 -3.62 11.65
CA MET A 152 19.18 -5.06 11.74
C MET A 152 20.06 -5.51 10.57
#